data_AF-A0A942LJ58-F1
#
_entry.id   AF-A0A942LJ58-F1
#
_cell.length_a   1.000
_cell.length_b   1.000
_cell.length_c   1.000
_cell.angle_alpha   90.00
_cell.angle_beta   90.00
_cell.angle_gamma   90.00
#
_symmetry.space_group_name_H-M   'P 1'
#
loop_
_entity.id
_entity.type
_entity.pdbx_description
1 polymer ?
#
loop_
_entity_poly.entity_id
_entity_poly.type
_entity_poly.pdbx_seq_one_letter_code
_entity_poly.pdbx_strand_id
1 'polypeptide(L)'
;MSDIIDCIYCKSDRITRHGKSPIGKTRMRCRDCGRTWVLVYDNEKTDIGDLAQDYLLGSTYRDLADMYKSSPRRINQKLRDYLKGFPHWENYIDSLMNTHHPKQIILAGKSFACSVRGNDKNTMFSIFAIDALSGFVLAYDVANEDTSVVWDKMLHRMSRRNIKCDSFMSNGTEAVLKSVMKYYPNADNKILFHRNSREKELACCVMRIPVNYKLMNEAARIMVSLDNKTVLEQLGINDYRQLMDYFISHQNEFTEKLRQKLETKPIHKNDALIVKFQERFDKFYMLKEDPEPIINAWIANTMLYKNGYTYNSFTLYSQKLIEMDLKHYATGVIPNGSSNFRDEGESKNFLLDIAVRALELPVLTHDCGLLYENCFLM
;
A
#
# COMPACT_ATOMS: atom_id res chain seq x y z
N MET A 1 15.83 -52.11 4.67
CA MET A 1 16.00 -52.29 3.22
C MET A 1 16.92 -51.17 2.76
N SER A 2 18.10 -51.49 2.25
CA SER A 2 19.06 -50.49 1.78
C SER A 2 18.63 -50.02 0.39
N ASP A 3 18.22 -48.76 0.27
CA ASP A 3 17.95 -48.17 -1.05
C ASP A 3 19.23 -48.25 -1.90
N ILE A 4 19.16 -49.03 -2.98
CA ILE A 4 20.21 -49.09 -3.98
C ILE A 4 20.15 -47.78 -4.74
N ILE A 5 21.21 -46.97 -4.62
CA ILE A 5 21.33 -45.70 -5.30
C ILE A 5 22.08 -45.97 -6.60
N ASP A 6 21.42 -45.76 -7.74
CA ASP A 6 22.03 -45.86 -9.08
C ASP A 6 22.43 -44.48 -9.63
N CYS A 7 23.39 -44.47 -10.57
CA CYS A 7 23.79 -43.25 -11.23
C CYS A 7 22.66 -42.72 -12.11
N ILE A 8 22.24 -41.48 -11.87
CA ILE A 8 21.15 -40.84 -12.63
C ILE A 8 21.47 -40.64 -14.12
N TYR A 9 22.73 -40.76 -14.54
CA TYR A 9 23.17 -40.53 -15.92
C TYR A 9 23.44 -41.81 -16.72
N CYS A 10 24.02 -42.83 -16.09
CA CYS A 10 24.42 -44.06 -16.78
C CYS A 10 23.89 -45.34 -16.13
N LYS A 11 23.06 -45.22 -15.08
CA LYS A 11 22.44 -46.35 -14.35
C LYS A 11 23.41 -47.35 -13.72
N SER A 12 24.70 -47.01 -13.64
CA SER A 12 25.69 -47.77 -12.90
C SER A 12 25.47 -47.69 -11.38
N ASP A 13 25.66 -48.81 -10.70
CA ASP A 13 25.65 -48.96 -9.24
C ASP A 13 26.98 -48.54 -8.57
N ARG A 14 28.02 -48.25 -9.37
CA ARG A 14 29.36 -47.89 -8.87
C ARG A 14 29.44 -46.43 -8.47
N ILE A 15 28.91 -46.13 -7.29
CA ILE A 15 28.77 -44.75 -6.78
C ILE A 15 29.58 -44.55 -5.50
N THR A 16 30.23 -43.39 -5.40
CA THR A 16 31.02 -42.99 -4.23
C THR A 16 30.58 -41.64 -3.70
N ARG A 17 30.71 -41.45 -2.37
CA ARG A 17 30.55 -40.13 -1.76
C ARG A 17 31.75 -39.26 -2.13
N HIS A 18 31.48 -38.09 -2.68
CA HIS A 18 32.47 -37.15 -3.23
C HIS A 18 32.40 -35.79 -2.52
N GLY A 19 32.62 -35.82 -1.21
CA GLY A 19 32.61 -34.63 -0.36
C GLY A 19 31.22 -34.01 -0.19
N LYS A 20 31.20 -32.75 0.25
CA LYS A 20 29.98 -31.96 0.45
C LYS A 20 29.93 -30.81 -0.55
N SER A 21 28.72 -30.44 -0.96
CA SER A 21 28.46 -29.20 -1.69
C SER A 21 28.61 -27.98 -0.77
N PRO A 22 28.67 -26.75 -1.31
CA PRO A 22 28.72 -25.52 -0.49
C PRO A 22 27.54 -25.37 0.49
N ILE A 23 26.42 -26.06 0.22
CA ILE A 23 25.22 -26.12 1.08
C ILE A 23 25.24 -27.33 2.05
N GLY A 24 26.40 -27.97 2.24
CA GLY A 24 26.58 -29.09 3.17
C GLY A 24 26.03 -30.44 2.71
N LYS A 25 25.31 -30.50 1.59
CA LYS A 25 24.72 -31.76 1.07
C LYS A 25 25.78 -32.68 0.47
N THR A 26 25.69 -33.98 0.74
CA THR A 26 26.59 -35.01 0.23
C THR A 26 26.54 -35.08 -1.29
N ARG A 27 27.70 -34.92 -1.93
CA ARG A 27 27.87 -35.13 -3.36
C ARG A 27 28.15 -36.60 -3.64
N MET A 28 27.59 -37.12 -4.72
CA MET A 28 27.78 -38.47 -5.20
C MET A 28 28.52 -38.40 -6.54
N ARG A 29 29.49 -39.28 -6.75
CA ARG A 29 30.23 -39.40 -8.02
C ARG A 29 30.14 -40.83 -8.53
N CYS A 30 29.74 -40.98 -9.78
CA CYS A 30 29.77 -42.26 -10.48
C CYS A 30 31.19 -42.55 -10.94
N ARG A 31 31.69 -43.76 -10.69
CA ARG A 31 33.03 -44.17 -11.14
C ARG A 31 33.07 -44.46 -12.64
N ASP A 32 31.97 -44.88 -13.24
CA ASP A 32 31.95 -45.29 -14.65
C ASP A 32 31.82 -44.10 -15.60
N CYS A 33 30.93 -43.13 -15.33
CA CYS A 33 30.80 -41.93 -16.17
C CYS A 33 31.52 -40.68 -15.62
N GLY A 34 32.11 -40.77 -14.42
CA GLY A 34 32.86 -39.69 -13.78
C GLY A 34 32.02 -38.50 -13.28
N ARG A 35 30.73 -38.43 -13.63
CA ARG A 35 29.83 -37.32 -13.29
C ARG A 35 29.50 -37.28 -11.80
N THR A 36 29.31 -36.07 -11.29
CA THR A 36 28.96 -35.80 -9.90
C THR A 36 27.57 -35.17 -9.81
N TRP A 37 26.75 -35.60 -8.85
CA TRP A 37 25.45 -35.01 -8.54
C TRP A 37 25.23 -34.95 -7.03
N VAL A 38 24.12 -34.38 -6.59
CA VAL A 38 23.70 -34.35 -5.19
C VAL A 38 22.37 -35.08 -5.10
N LEU A 39 22.21 -35.98 -4.13
CA LEU A 39 20.91 -36.55 -3.81
C LEU A 39 20.08 -35.46 -3.16
N VAL A 40 19.14 -34.90 -3.93
CA VAL A 40 18.17 -33.96 -3.41
C VAL A 40 16.98 -34.79 -2.94
N TYR A 41 17.02 -35.23 -1.68
CA TYR A 41 15.78 -35.55 -0.97
C TYR A 41 15.03 -34.23 -0.82
N ASP A 42 13.79 -34.23 -1.29
CA ASP A 42 12.82 -33.13 -1.35
C ASP A 42 13.35 -31.80 -0.80
N ASN A 43 13.85 -30.96 -1.69
CA ASN A 43 13.64 -29.55 -1.44
C ASN A 43 12.12 -29.40 -1.61
N GLU A 44 11.37 -29.28 -0.52
CA GLU A 44 10.04 -28.69 -0.58
C GLU A 44 10.15 -27.51 -1.55
N LYS A 45 9.44 -27.59 -2.68
CA LYS A 45 9.46 -26.53 -3.67
C LYS A 45 8.95 -25.30 -2.96
N THR A 46 9.87 -24.44 -2.54
CA THR A 46 9.54 -23.12 -2.04
C THR A 46 8.58 -22.48 -3.02
N ASP A 47 7.37 -22.19 -2.55
CA ASP A 47 6.42 -21.41 -3.32
C ASP A 47 7.03 -20.01 -3.53
N ILE A 48 7.22 -19.63 -4.79
CA ILE A 48 7.78 -18.33 -5.14
C ILE A 48 6.87 -17.19 -4.67
N GLY A 49 5.56 -17.45 -4.54
CA GLY A 49 4.59 -16.51 -3.98
C GLY A 49 4.86 -16.20 -2.51
N ASP A 50 5.19 -17.21 -1.70
CA ASP A 50 5.51 -17.02 -0.27
C ASP A 50 6.83 -16.26 -0.12
N LEU A 51 7.83 -16.61 -0.93
CA LEU A 51 9.10 -15.91 -0.98
C LEU A 51 8.92 -14.43 -1.39
N ALA A 52 8.02 -14.15 -2.35
CA ALA A 52 7.65 -12.79 -2.74
C ALA A 52 6.92 -12.04 -1.62
N GLN A 53 5.98 -12.68 -0.94
CA GLN A 53 5.27 -12.10 0.19
C GLN A 53 6.23 -11.69 1.31
N ASP A 54 7.10 -12.60 1.74
CA ASP A 54 8.09 -12.34 2.80
C ASP A 54 9.03 -11.21 2.42
N TYR A 55 9.48 -11.21 1.15
CA TYR A 55 10.26 -10.11 0.63
C TYR A 55 9.48 -8.81 0.82
N LEU A 56 8.30 -8.68 0.22
CA LEU A 56 7.51 -7.44 0.23
C LEU A 56 7.10 -6.96 1.63
N LEU A 57 6.98 -7.86 2.60
CA LEU A 57 6.69 -7.55 4.01
C LEU A 57 7.88 -7.02 4.81
N GLY A 58 9.12 -7.15 4.30
CA GLY A 58 10.28 -6.55 4.95
C GLY A 58 11.56 -7.36 4.91
N SER A 59 11.50 -8.65 4.58
CA SER A 59 12.68 -9.52 4.57
C SER A 59 13.70 -9.05 3.53
N THR A 60 14.97 -9.03 3.93
CA THR A 60 16.09 -8.75 3.03
C THR A 60 16.47 -10.00 2.23
N TYR A 61 17.26 -9.84 1.17
CA TYR A 61 17.79 -11.01 0.44
C TYR A 61 18.65 -11.93 1.31
N ARG A 62 19.20 -11.43 2.43
CA ARG A 62 19.98 -12.24 3.37
C ARG A 62 19.05 -13.07 4.26
N ASP A 63 18.02 -12.45 4.82
CA ASP A 63 17.01 -13.16 5.61
C ASP A 63 16.36 -14.28 4.79
N LEU A 64 15.97 -13.96 3.55
CA LEU A 64 15.39 -14.93 2.62
C LEU A 64 16.39 -16.02 2.22
N ALA A 65 17.69 -15.72 2.14
CA ALA A 65 18.71 -16.72 1.84
C ALA A 65 18.79 -17.79 2.93
N ASP A 66 18.68 -17.35 4.18
CA ASP A 66 18.69 -18.23 5.34
C ASP A 66 17.38 -19.02 5.49
N MET A 67 16.23 -18.38 5.22
CA MET A 67 14.90 -19.02 5.26
C MET A 67 14.75 -20.08 4.15
N TYR A 68 15.07 -19.71 2.91
CA TYR A 68 14.79 -20.52 1.72
C TYR A 68 15.99 -21.32 1.23
N LYS A 69 17.09 -21.35 2.00
CA LYS A 69 18.33 -22.10 1.72
C LYS A 69 18.84 -21.88 0.29
N SER A 70 18.81 -20.63 -0.17
CA SER A 70 19.18 -20.23 -1.53
C SER A 70 20.11 -19.02 -1.51
N SER A 71 20.98 -18.86 -2.50
CA SER A 71 21.90 -17.71 -2.50
C SER A 71 21.13 -16.40 -2.72
N PRO A 72 21.55 -15.27 -2.11
CA PRO A 72 20.90 -13.97 -2.30
C PRO A 72 20.76 -13.58 -3.78
N ARG A 73 21.75 -13.91 -4.61
CA ARG A 73 21.72 -13.68 -6.06
C ARG A 73 20.60 -14.47 -6.74
N ARG A 74 20.43 -15.74 -6.38
CA ARG A 74 19.37 -16.60 -6.95
C ARG A 74 17.99 -16.16 -6.50
N ILE A 75 17.86 -15.72 -5.25
CA ILE A 75 16.63 -15.15 -4.71
C ILE A 75 16.24 -13.88 -5.45
N ASN A 76 17.18 -12.93 -5.61
CA ASN A 76 16.94 -11.70 -6.37
C ASN A 76 16.48 -12.00 -7.80
N GLN A 77 17.16 -12.92 -8.50
CA GLN A 77 16.77 -13.30 -9.87
C GLN A 77 15.33 -13.86 -9.90
N LYS A 78 15.04 -14.85 -9.06
CA LYS A 78 13.70 -15.47 -8.99
C LYS A 78 12.60 -14.47 -8.65
N LEU A 79 12.84 -13.61 -7.67
CA LEU A 79 11.89 -12.56 -7.28
C LEU A 79 11.61 -11.62 -8.44
N ARG A 80 12.65 -11.10 -9.10
CA ARG A 80 12.47 -10.17 -10.21
C ARG A 80 11.74 -10.81 -11.37
N ASP A 81 12.07 -12.04 -11.73
CA ASP A 81 11.39 -12.76 -12.81
C ASP A 81 9.91 -12.99 -12.48
N TYR A 82 9.59 -13.30 -11.23
CA TYR A 82 8.22 -13.48 -10.76
C TYR A 82 7.43 -12.16 -10.73
N LEU A 83 7.99 -11.12 -10.12
CA LEU A 83 7.32 -9.82 -9.96
C LEU A 83 7.14 -9.08 -11.29
N LYS A 84 8.00 -9.31 -12.28
CA LYS A 84 7.82 -8.78 -13.65
C LYS A 84 6.55 -9.29 -14.33
N GLY A 85 6.05 -10.46 -13.93
CA GLY A 85 4.81 -11.03 -14.47
C GLY A 85 3.54 -10.42 -13.88
N PHE A 86 3.65 -9.57 -12.86
CA PHE A 86 2.47 -9.02 -12.19
C PHE A 86 1.77 -7.99 -13.08
N PRO A 87 0.43 -7.90 -13.03
CA PRO A 87 -0.28 -6.81 -13.69
C PRO A 87 0.22 -5.46 -13.16
N HIS A 88 0.17 -4.43 -13.99
CA HIS A 88 0.46 -3.07 -13.54
C HIS A 88 -0.67 -2.59 -12.61
N TRP A 89 -0.32 -2.07 -11.43
CA TRP A 89 -1.25 -1.71 -10.36
C TRP A 89 -2.38 -0.80 -10.86
N GLU A 90 -2.05 0.23 -11.61
CA GLU A 90 -3.03 1.18 -12.15
C GLU A 90 -4.05 0.50 -13.09
N ASN A 91 -3.60 -0.40 -13.95
CA ASN A 91 -4.48 -1.11 -14.88
C ASN A 91 -5.36 -2.11 -14.13
N TYR A 92 -4.79 -2.73 -13.10
CA TYR A 92 -5.52 -3.66 -12.24
C TYR A 92 -6.66 -2.95 -11.51
N ILE A 93 -6.42 -1.78 -10.92
CA ILE A 93 -7.49 -1.05 -10.20
C ILE A 93 -8.57 -0.52 -11.14
N ASP A 94 -8.22 -0.08 -12.36
CA ASP A 94 -9.19 0.35 -13.37
C ASP A 94 -10.10 -0.81 -13.82
N SER A 95 -9.62 -2.05 -13.73
CA SER A 95 -10.42 -3.23 -14.01
C SER A 95 -11.40 -3.60 -12.88
N LEU A 96 -11.14 -3.11 -11.67
CA LEU A 96 -11.97 -3.37 -10.48
C LEU A 96 -12.99 -2.26 -10.22
N MET A 97 -12.66 -1.03 -10.59
CA MET A 97 -13.53 0.12 -10.36
C MET A 97 -13.62 1.00 -11.61
N ASN A 98 -14.84 1.33 -12.00
CA ASN A 98 -15.09 2.12 -13.21
C ASN A 98 -14.99 3.63 -12.99
N THR A 99 -14.97 4.08 -11.74
CA THR A 99 -15.02 5.50 -11.38
C THR A 99 -14.12 5.80 -10.19
N HIS A 100 -13.34 6.88 -10.29
CA HIS A 100 -12.39 7.30 -9.26
C HIS A 100 -12.62 8.77 -8.92
N HIS A 101 -13.36 9.04 -7.85
CA HIS A 101 -13.68 10.41 -7.40
C HIS A 101 -13.26 10.64 -5.94
N PRO A 102 -11.94 10.56 -5.63
CA PRO A 102 -11.43 10.88 -4.30
C PRO A 102 -11.71 12.35 -3.94
N LYS A 103 -12.06 12.61 -2.67
CA LYS A 103 -12.31 14.00 -2.21
C LYS A 103 -11.04 14.83 -2.12
N GLN A 104 -9.93 14.19 -1.79
CA GLN A 104 -8.63 14.82 -1.75
C GLN A 104 -7.54 13.82 -2.11
N ILE A 105 -6.61 14.25 -2.96
CA ILE A 105 -5.44 13.46 -3.35
C ILE A 105 -4.19 14.07 -2.73
N ILE A 106 -3.39 13.24 -2.06
CA ILE A 106 -2.06 13.59 -1.59
C ILE A 106 -1.05 13.28 -2.69
N LEU A 107 -0.29 14.30 -3.10
CA LEU A 107 0.84 14.17 -4.01
C LEU A 107 2.12 14.21 -3.18
N ALA A 108 2.84 13.09 -3.18
CA ALA A 108 4.07 12.95 -2.41
C ALA A 108 5.15 12.26 -3.24
N GLY A 109 6.38 12.73 -3.08
CA GLY A 109 7.55 12.20 -3.77
C GLY A 109 8.67 11.92 -2.78
N LYS A 110 9.48 10.89 -3.06
CA LYS A 110 10.57 10.49 -2.18
C LYS A 110 11.73 9.85 -2.95
N SER A 111 12.95 10.26 -2.62
CA SER A 111 14.17 9.67 -3.15
C SER A 111 14.53 8.39 -2.41
N PHE A 112 15.07 7.41 -3.12
CA PHE A 112 15.51 6.13 -2.56
C PHE A 112 16.79 5.64 -3.24
N ALA A 113 17.54 4.78 -2.55
CA ALA A 113 18.80 4.24 -3.05
C ALA A 113 18.57 3.19 -4.16
N CYS A 114 19.02 3.48 -5.38
CA CYS A 114 18.88 2.59 -6.52
C CYS A 114 19.98 2.86 -7.56
N SER A 115 20.74 1.82 -7.90
CA SER A 115 21.79 1.85 -8.91
C SER A 115 21.25 1.26 -10.20
N VAL A 116 20.76 2.10 -11.10
CA VAL A 116 20.32 1.69 -12.45
C VAL A 116 21.37 2.12 -13.46
N ARG A 117 21.55 1.32 -14.52
CA ARG A 117 22.45 1.69 -15.63
C ARG A 117 22.07 3.07 -16.16
N GLY A 118 23.05 3.98 -16.26
CA GLY A 118 22.85 5.34 -16.73
C GLY A 118 22.48 6.36 -15.64
N ASN A 119 22.50 5.96 -14.36
CA ASN A 119 22.30 6.87 -13.23
C ASN A 119 23.52 6.85 -12.29
N ASP A 120 24.34 7.90 -12.38
CA ASP A 120 25.59 8.01 -11.62
C ASP A 120 25.35 8.37 -10.15
N LYS A 121 24.19 8.93 -9.82
CA LYS A 121 23.86 9.37 -8.45
C LYS A 121 23.47 8.20 -7.55
N ASN A 122 23.23 7.00 -8.10
CA ASN A 122 22.78 5.82 -7.35
C ASN A 122 21.52 6.05 -6.51
N THR A 123 20.70 7.01 -6.93
CA THR A 123 19.45 7.40 -6.30
C THR A 123 18.39 7.56 -7.37
N MET A 124 17.19 7.04 -7.10
CA MET A 124 16.01 7.31 -7.92
C MET A 124 14.95 8.02 -7.08
N PHE A 125 13.88 8.44 -7.74
CA PHE A 125 12.79 9.20 -7.15
C PHE A 125 11.47 8.55 -7.51
N SER A 126 10.64 8.27 -6.52
CA SER A 126 9.28 7.78 -6.73
C SER A 126 8.26 8.84 -6.34
N ILE A 127 7.22 8.99 -7.15
CA ILE A 127 6.07 9.85 -6.86
C ILE A 127 4.80 9.02 -6.73
N PHE A 128 3.87 9.52 -5.92
CA PHE A 128 2.61 8.85 -5.60
C PHE A 128 1.46 9.87 -5.59
N ALA A 129 0.33 9.45 -6.13
CA ALA A 129 -0.97 10.06 -5.92
C ALA A 129 -1.81 9.13 -5.03
N ILE A 130 -2.15 9.61 -3.83
CA ILE A 130 -2.75 8.81 -2.76
C ILE A 130 -4.10 9.41 -2.38
N ASP A 131 -5.17 8.61 -2.35
CA ASP A 131 -6.45 9.03 -1.78
C ASP A 131 -6.27 9.32 -0.27
N ALA A 132 -6.53 10.56 0.14
CA ALA A 132 -6.24 11.03 1.49
C ALA A 132 -7.07 10.33 2.58
N LEU A 133 -8.26 9.82 2.23
CA LEU A 133 -9.20 9.16 3.14
C LEU A 133 -8.77 7.73 3.45
N SER A 134 -8.47 6.96 2.41
CA SER A 134 -8.17 5.52 2.49
C SER A 134 -6.68 5.19 2.55
N GLY A 135 -5.81 6.14 2.17
CA GLY A 135 -4.38 5.89 1.95
C GLY A 135 -4.12 5.07 0.67
N PHE A 136 -5.11 4.95 -0.21
CA PHE A 136 -5.05 4.12 -1.41
C PHE A 136 -4.24 4.78 -2.52
N VAL A 137 -3.33 4.04 -3.16
CA VAL A 137 -2.51 4.54 -4.26
C VAL A 137 -3.31 4.52 -5.56
N LEU A 138 -3.60 5.70 -6.10
CA LEU A 138 -4.31 5.87 -7.36
C LEU A 138 -3.37 5.82 -8.55
N ALA A 139 -2.18 6.39 -8.40
CA ALA A 139 -1.13 6.40 -9.42
C ALA A 139 0.25 6.54 -8.79
N TYR A 140 1.28 6.10 -9.51
CA TYR A 140 2.67 6.28 -9.12
C TYR A 140 3.59 6.37 -10.34
N ASP A 141 4.77 6.94 -10.19
CA ASP A 141 5.79 6.92 -11.24
C ASP A 141 7.18 6.86 -10.60
N VAL A 142 8.17 6.37 -11.36
CA VAL A 142 9.55 6.23 -10.91
C VAL A 142 10.46 6.90 -11.93
N ALA A 143 11.32 7.79 -11.46
CA ALA A 143 12.22 8.60 -12.27
C ALA A 143 13.60 8.71 -11.63
N ASN A 144 14.55 9.30 -12.36
CA ASN A 144 15.89 9.56 -11.82
C ASN A 144 15.89 10.71 -10.80
N GLU A 145 14.98 11.68 -10.94
CA GLU A 145 14.94 12.90 -10.13
C GLU A 145 13.54 13.54 -10.13
N ASP A 146 13.31 14.42 -9.15
CA ASP A 146 12.09 15.21 -9.00
C ASP A 146 12.05 16.33 -10.05
N THR A 147 11.21 16.17 -11.07
CA THR A 147 11.07 17.11 -12.20
C THR A 147 9.61 17.34 -12.54
N SER A 148 9.29 18.49 -13.15
CA SER A 148 7.92 18.74 -13.65
C SER A 148 7.47 17.68 -14.66
N VAL A 149 8.40 17.10 -15.43
CA VAL A 149 8.10 16.07 -16.43
C VAL A 149 7.50 14.81 -15.79
N VAL A 150 8.03 14.35 -14.65
CA VAL A 150 7.50 13.15 -13.99
C VAL A 150 6.11 13.40 -13.41
N TRP A 151 5.88 14.58 -12.82
CA TRP A 151 4.57 15.00 -12.32
C TRP A 151 3.55 15.15 -13.46
N ASP A 152 3.95 15.78 -14.56
CA ASP A 152 3.11 15.94 -15.75
C ASP A 152 2.70 14.58 -16.32
N LYS A 153 3.64 13.63 -16.42
CA LYS A 153 3.38 12.29 -16.92
C LYS A 153 2.35 11.56 -16.06
N MET A 154 2.50 11.59 -14.74
CA MET A 154 1.58 10.93 -13.81
C MET A 154 0.19 11.59 -13.83
N LEU A 155 0.11 12.91 -13.70
CA LEU A 155 -1.16 13.63 -13.65
C LEU A 155 -1.91 13.59 -14.99
N HIS A 156 -1.20 13.63 -16.12
CA HIS A 156 -1.81 13.39 -17.43
C HIS A 156 -2.44 11.99 -17.52
N ARG A 157 -1.72 10.96 -17.05
CA ARG A 157 -2.22 9.59 -17.04
C ARG A 157 -3.43 9.43 -16.13
N MET A 158 -3.41 10.03 -14.93
CA MET A 158 -4.57 10.06 -14.03
C MET A 158 -5.79 10.72 -14.68
N SER A 159 -5.60 11.85 -15.36
CA SER A 159 -6.66 12.55 -16.09
C SER A 159 -7.26 11.67 -17.20
N ARG A 160 -6.41 10.96 -17.97
CA ARG A 160 -6.87 10.02 -19.00
C ARG A 160 -7.60 8.79 -18.45
N ARG A 161 -7.31 8.40 -17.20
CA ARG A 161 -8.02 7.37 -16.45
C ARG A 161 -9.32 7.89 -15.80
N ASN A 162 -9.74 9.11 -16.12
CA ASN A 162 -10.95 9.76 -15.59
C ASN A 162 -10.97 9.89 -14.06
N ILE A 163 -9.80 9.99 -13.42
CA ILE A 163 -9.72 10.27 -11.99
C ILE A 163 -10.06 11.74 -11.78
N LYS A 164 -11.18 12.04 -11.12
CA LYS A 164 -11.59 13.41 -10.78
C LYS A 164 -11.32 13.70 -9.32
N CYS A 165 -10.84 14.90 -9.01
CA CYS A 165 -10.60 15.32 -7.65
C CYS A 165 -10.73 16.83 -7.53
N ASP A 166 -11.40 17.27 -6.47
CA ASP A 166 -11.65 18.68 -6.21
C ASP A 166 -10.53 19.34 -5.41
N SER A 167 -9.65 18.55 -4.77
CA SER A 167 -8.58 19.08 -3.92
C SER A 167 -7.32 18.22 -3.96
N PHE A 168 -6.17 18.85 -4.19
CA PHE A 168 -4.85 18.23 -4.05
C PHE A 168 -4.14 18.75 -2.82
N MET A 169 -3.34 17.90 -2.20
CA MET A 169 -2.45 18.26 -1.09
C MET A 169 -1.02 17.84 -1.41
N SER A 170 -0.06 18.75 -1.29
CA SER A 170 1.35 18.45 -1.60
C SER A 170 2.32 19.23 -0.71
N ASN A 171 3.63 19.06 -0.95
CA ASN A 171 4.66 19.91 -0.35
C ASN A 171 4.71 21.33 -0.95
N GLY A 172 3.90 21.64 -1.97
CA GLY A 172 3.82 22.97 -2.58
C GLY A 172 5.00 23.30 -3.50
N THR A 173 5.72 22.30 -4.03
CA THR A 173 6.79 22.56 -4.99
C THR A 173 6.21 23.12 -6.29
N GLU A 174 6.95 24.03 -6.94
CA GLU A 174 6.50 24.68 -8.18
C GLU A 174 6.21 23.67 -9.29
N ALA A 175 6.99 22.59 -9.38
CA ALA A 175 6.79 21.50 -10.32
C ALA A 175 5.43 20.82 -10.15
N VAL A 176 5.04 20.53 -8.90
CA VAL A 176 3.74 19.91 -8.58
C VAL A 176 2.61 20.87 -8.91
N LEU A 177 2.69 22.12 -8.43
CA LEU A 177 1.62 23.11 -8.60
C LEU A 177 1.33 23.39 -10.07
N LYS A 178 2.37 23.58 -10.90
CA LYS A 178 2.20 23.78 -12.36
C LYS A 178 1.52 22.58 -13.02
N SER A 179 1.93 21.38 -12.65
CA SER A 179 1.38 20.15 -13.23
C SER A 179 -0.08 19.94 -12.82
N VAL A 180 -0.44 20.24 -11.56
CA VAL A 180 -1.83 20.20 -11.09
C VAL A 180 -2.68 21.22 -11.83
N MET A 181 -2.25 22.48 -11.92
CA MET A 181 -3.00 23.53 -12.64
C MET A 181 -3.23 23.18 -14.12
N LYS A 182 -2.29 22.45 -14.74
CA LYS A 182 -2.39 22.04 -16.14
C LYS A 182 -3.46 20.97 -16.40
N TYR A 183 -3.59 19.97 -15.53
CA TYR A 183 -4.50 18.83 -15.74
C TYR A 183 -5.78 18.87 -14.88
N TYR A 184 -5.74 19.65 -13.79
CA TYR A 184 -6.82 19.83 -12.82
C TYR A 184 -6.98 21.32 -12.48
N PRO A 185 -7.32 22.19 -13.45
CA PRO A 185 -7.29 23.65 -13.30
C PRO A 185 -8.28 24.18 -12.24
N ASN A 186 -9.35 23.43 -11.96
CA ASN A 186 -10.39 23.83 -11.00
C ASN A 186 -10.19 23.23 -9.61
N ALA A 187 -9.11 22.48 -9.38
CA ALA A 187 -8.89 21.82 -8.10
C ALA A 187 -8.18 22.74 -7.11
N ASP A 188 -8.62 22.70 -5.86
CA ASP A 188 -7.99 23.42 -4.75
C ASP A 188 -6.62 22.83 -4.42
N ASN A 189 -5.62 23.68 -4.22
CA ASN A 189 -4.27 23.24 -3.85
C ASN A 189 -4.00 23.58 -2.39
N LYS A 190 -3.78 22.54 -1.57
CA LYS A 190 -3.45 22.64 -0.15
C LYS A 190 -2.02 22.15 0.09
N ILE A 191 -1.39 22.66 1.14
CA ILE A 191 -0.08 22.16 1.60
C ILE A 191 -0.25 21.14 2.71
N LEU A 192 0.69 20.19 2.84
CA LEU A 192 0.67 19.15 3.90
C LEU A 192 0.55 19.72 5.31
N PHE A 193 1.02 20.96 5.53
CA PHE A 193 0.89 21.65 6.81
C PHE A 193 -0.57 21.77 7.29
N HIS A 194 -1.54 21.96 6.38
CA HIS A 194 -2.96 22.06 6.75
C HIS A 194 -3.48 20.81 7.44
N ARG A 195 -2.97 19.63 7.06
CA ARG A 195 -3.33 18.38 7.72
C ARG A 195 -2.77 18.29 9.12
N ASN A 196 -1.52 18.67 9.34
CA ASN A 196 -0.94 18.71 10.68
C ASN A 196 -1.69 19.68 11.60
N SER A 197 -2.14 20.82 11.05
CA SER A 197 -3.00 21.76 11.79
C SER A 197 -4.34 21.13 12.14
N ARG A 198 -4.95 20.42 11.18
CA ARG A 198 -6.24 19.74 11.36
C ARG A 198 -6.17 18.66 12.43
N GLU A 199 -5.12 17.84 12.46
CA GLU A 199 -4.94 16.81 13.48
C GLU A 199 -4.82 17.41 14.89
N LYS A 200 -4.09 18.53 15.03
CA LYS A 200 -3.98 19.26 16.32
C LYS A 200 -5.32 19.84 16.76
N GLU A 201 -6.08 20.39 15.83
CA GLU A 201 -7.43 20.89 16.07
C GLU A 201 -8.36 19.77 16.57
N LEU A 202 -8.37 18.62 15.89
CA LEU A 202 -9.15 17.45 16.28
C LEU A 202 -8.76 16.95 17.68
N ALA A 203 -7.47 16.84 17.98
CA ALA A 203 -6.98 16.46 19.30
C ALA A 203 -7.46 17.42 20.39
N CYS A 204 -7.42 18.73 20.13
CA CYS A 204 -7.94 19.74 21.06
C CYS A 204 -9.46 19.59 21.28
N CYS A 205 -10.23 19.42 20.19
CA CYS A 205 -11.68 19.25 20.26
C CYS A 205 -12.09 18.01 21.06
N VAL A 206 -11.37 16.91 20.90
CA VAL A 206 -11.64 15.63 21.59
C VAL A 206 -11.28 15.68 23.08
N MET A 207 -10.25 16.46 23.46
CA MET A 207 -9.84 16.63 24.87
C MET A 207 -10.72 17.61 25.64
N ARG A 208 -11.21 18.69 25.00
CA ARG A 208 -11.86 19.81 25.70
C ARG A 208 -13.39 19.72 25.74
N ILE A 209 -14.02 18.97 24.84
CA ILE A 209 -15.48 18.98 24.67
C ILE A 209 -15.96 17.53 24.52
N PRO A 210 -17.06 17.10 25.18
CA PRO A 210 -17.72 15.86 24.77
C PRO A 210 -17.99 15.94 23.27
N VAL A 211 -17.52 14.96 22.49
CA VAL A 211 -17.43 15.07 21.01
C VAL A 211 -18.69 15.68 20.44
N ASN A 212 -18.48 16.86 19.87
CA ASN A 212 -19.55 17.79 19.57
C ASN A 212 -20.31 17.31 18.33
N TYR A 213 -21.62 17.54 18.32
CA TYR A 213 -22.48 17.48 17.14
C TYR A 213 -21.81 18.10 15.90
N LYS A 214 -20.97 19.13 16.07
CA LYS A 214 -20.17 19.74 15.00
C LYS A 214 -19.24 18.76 14.27
N LEU A 215 -18.51 17.90 14.98
CA LEU A 215 -17.61 16.92 14.36
C LEU A 215 -18.41 15.84 13.62
N MET A 216 -19.50 15.35 14.21
CA MET A 216 -20.38 14.39 13.54
C MET A 216 -21.00 14.99 12.27
N ASN A 217 -21.44 16.25 12.33
CA ASN A 217 -21.98 17.00 11.20
C ASN A 217 -20.96 17.11 10.06
N GLU A 218 -19.72 17.44 10.39
CA GLU A 218 -18.65 17.53 9.41
C GLU A 218 -18.35 16.17 8.76
N ALA A 219 -18.19 15.12 9.57
CA ALA A 219 -18.00 13.77 9.08
C ALA A 219 -19.14 13.33 8.15
N ALA A 220 -20.39 13.60 8.55
CA ALA A 220 -21.58 13.26 7.76
C ALA A 220 -21.62 13.99 6.42
N ARG A 221 -21.27 15.29 6.38
CA ARG A 221 -21.19 16.06 5.13
C ARG A 221 -20.17 15.47 4.17
N ILE A 222 -18.98 15.17 4.68
CA ILE A 222 -17.92 14.59 3.84
C ILE A 222 -18.37 13.23 3.32
N MET A 223 -18.91 12.36 4.17
CA MET A 223 -19.36 11.02 3.74
C MET A 223 -20.51 11.06 2.73
N VAL A 224 -21.51 11.92 2.91
CA VAL A 224 -22.59 12.08 1.93
C VAL A 224 -22.08 12.64 0.61
N SER A 225 -20.97 13.37 0.61
CA SER A 225 -20.34 13.85 -0.62
C SER A 225 -19.55 12.77 -1.35
N LEU A 226 -19.15 11.66 -0.70
CA LEU A 226 -18.38 10.59 -1.33
C LEU A 226 -19.22 9.93 -2.43
N ASP A 227 -18.59 9.67 -3.57
CA ASP A 227 -19.26 9.05 -4.71
C ASP A 227 -19.49 7.55 -4.49
N ASN A 228 -18.58 6.89 -3.77
CA ASN A 228 -18.79 5.53 -3.33
C ASN A 228 -19.56 5.52 -2.01
N LYS A 229 -20.80 5.03 -2.05
CA LYS A 229 -21.70 4.96 -0.88
C LYS A 229 -22.12 3.53 -0.55
N THR A 230 -21.33 2.54 -0.98
CA THR A 230 -21.68 1.12 -0.83
C THR A 230 -22.04 0.76 0.61
N VAL A 231 -21.28 1.23 1.61
CA VAL A 231 -21.58 0.93 3.02
C VAL A 231 -22.88 1.62 3.49
N LEU A 232 -23.15 2.84 3.03
CA LEU A 232 -24.38 3.57 3.39
C LEU A 232 -25.61 2.87 2.82
N GLU A 233 -25.53 2.44 1.56
CA GLU A 233 -26.59 1.69 0.88
C GLU A 233 -26.87 0.36 1.60
N GLN A 234 -25.83 -0.37 2.00
CA GLN A 234 -25.98 -1.62 2.75
C GLN A 234 -26.64 -1.42 4.13
N LEU A 235 -26.37 -0.30 4.79
CA LEU A 235 -26.99 0.06 6.07
C LEU A 235 -28.37 0.73 5.92
N GLY A 236 -28.85 0.92 4.68
CA GLY A 236 -30.12 1.60 4.41
C GLY A 236 -30.10 3.09 4.77
N ILE A 237 -28.92 3.71 4.86
CA ILE A 237 -28.74 5.14 5.15
C ILE A 237 -28.74 5.89 3.82
N ASN A 238 -29.85 6.57 3.53
CA ASN A 238 -30.09 7.19 2.21
C ASN A 238 -29.84 8.69 2.20
N ASP A 239 -29.83 9.34 3.37
CA ASP A 239 -29.68 10.78 3.47
C ASP A 239 -28.83 11.22 4.66
N TYR A 240 -28.50 12.51 4.66
CA TYR A 240 -27.71 13.15 5.68
C TYR A 240 -28.34 13.07 7.08
N ARG A 241 -29.67 13.11 7.17
CA ARG A 241 -30.38 13.09 8.46
C ARG A 241 -30.27 11.72 9.11
N GLN A 242 -30.52 10.66 8.36
CA GLN A 242 -30.37 9.27 8.82
C GLN A 242 -28.93 9.00 9.27
N LEU A 243 -27.95 9.53 8.54
CA LEU A 243 -26.54 9.41 8.92
C LEU A 243 -26.22 10.15 10.22
N MET A 244 -26.79 11.33 10.42
CA MET A 244 -26.63 12.07 11.67
C MET A 244 -27.30 11.36 12.85
N ASP A 245 -28.51 10.83 12.67
CA ASP A 245 -29.21 10.05 13.70
C ASP A 245 -28.39 8.80 14.08
N TYR A 246 -27.75 8.17 13.10
CA TYR A 246 -26.79 7.08 13.33
C TYR A 246 -25.59 7.54 14.18
N PHE A 247 -24.93 8.65 13.84
CA PHE A 247 -23.80 9.14 14.64
C PHE A 247 -24.18 9.57 16.06
N ILE A 248 -25.36 10.15 16.25
CA ILE A 248 -25.85 10.54 17.57
C ILE A 248 -26.08 9.29 18.43
N SER A 249 -26.69 8.25 17.87
CA SER A 249 -26.91 6.98 18.59
C SER A 249 -25.61 6.21 18.90
N HIS A 250 -24.54 6.45 18.14
CA HIS A 250 -23.23 5.79 18.31
C HIS A 250 -22.12 6.78 18.71
N GLN A 251 -22.46 7.88 19.40
CA GLN A 251 -21.54 8.97 19.74
C GLN A 251 -20.30 8.50 20.52
N ASN A 252 -20.50 7.58 21.46
CA ASN A 252 -19.40 7.08 22.31
C ASN A 252 -18.38 6.29 21.48
N GLU A 253 -18.85 5.44 20.57
CA GLU A 253 -18.00 4.61 19.70
C GLU A 253 -17.26 5.47 18.67
N PHE A 254 -17.96 6.45 18.08
CA PHE A 254 -17.34 7.44 17.21
C PHE A 254 -16.21 8.20 17.91
N THR A 255 -16.46 8.65 19.14
CA THR A 255 -15.48 9.37 19.97
C THR A 255 -14.27 8.52 20.29
N GLU A 256 -14.50 7.27 20.70
CA GLU A 256 -13.45 6.34 21.06
C GLU A 256 -12.57 6.00 19.85
N LYS A 257 -13.17 5.73 18.69
CA LYS A 257 -12.43 5.52 17.44
C LYS A 257 -11.60 6.74 17.04
N LEU A 258 -12.15 7.95 17.19
CA LEU A 258 -11.41 9.18 16.92
C LEU A 258 -10.21 9.36 17.86
N ARG A 259 -10.38 9.10 19.17
CA ARG A 259 -9.25 9.12 20.14
C ARG A 259 -8.17 8.12 19.78
N GLN A 260 -8.55 6.85 19.61
CA GLN A 260 -7.63 5.78 19.25
C GLN A 260 -6.84 6.15 17.99
N LYS A 261 -7.52 6.76 17.01
CA LYS A 261 -6.88 7.19 15.78
C LYS A 261 -5.87 8.32 15.98
N LEU A 262 -6.21 9.35 16.76
CA LEU A 262 -5.30 10.47 17.05
C LEU A 262 -4.09 10.04 17.88
N GLU A 263 -4.25 9.03 18.74
CA GLU A 263 -3.17 8.42 19.52
C GLU A 263 -2.32 7.44 18.72
N THR A 264 -2.77 7.02 17.52
CA THR A 264 -2.06 6.02 16.74
C THR A 264 -0.72 6.56 16.24
N LYS A 265 0.33 5.73 16.33
CA LYS A 265 1.67 6.09 15.85
C LYS A 265 1.65 6.55 14.38
N PRO A 266 2.52 7.50 13.97
CA PRO A 266 2.58 8.02 12.61
C PRO A 266 2.62 6.97 11.49
N ILE A 267 3.23 5.80 11.73
CA ILE A 267 3.32 4.70 10.76
C ILE A 267 1.97 4.05 10.41
N HIS A 268 0.92 4.35 11.16
CA HIS A 268 -0.44 3.85 10.91
C HIS A 268 -1.39 4.94 10.39
N LYS A 269 -0.90 6.18 10.19
CA LYS A 269 -1.69 7.27 9.61
C LYS A 269 -1.94 7.05 8.11
N ASN A 270 -2.94 7.74 7.56
CA ASN A 270 -3.38 7.55 6.16
C ASN A 270 -2.29 7.89 5.12
N ASP A 271 -1.31 8.70 5.48
CA ASP A 271 -0.14 9.11 4.68
C ASP A 271 1.15 8.37 5.06
N ALA A 272 1.08 7.38 5.95
CA ALA A 272 2.23 6.59 6.37
C ALA A 272 2.88 5.81 5.22
N LEU A 273 2.22 5.70 4.06
CA LEU A 273 2.76 5.04 2.88
C LEU A 273 4.16 5.57 2.53
N ILE A 274 4.38 6.88 2.57
CA ILE A 274 5.66 7.47 2.19
C ILE A 274 6.76 7.14 3.19
N VAL A 275 6.42 7.10 4.49
CA VAL A 275 7.33 6.66 5.54
C VAL A 275 7.66 5.18 5.39
N LYS A 276 6.65 4.32 5.19
CA LYS A 276 6.83 2.88 4.93
C LYS A 276 7.67 2.63 3.68
N PHE A 277 7.45 3.41 2.62
CA PHE A 277 8.25 3.35 1.40
C PHE A 277 9.71 3.67 1.71
N GLN A 278 9.97 4.79 2.40
CA GLN A 278 11.33 5.17 2.77
C GLN A 278 12.02 4.08 3.62
N GLU A 279 11.38 3.65 4.71
CA GLU A 279 11.91 2.60 5.60
C GLU A 279 12.19 1.29 4.85
N ARG A 280 11.35 0.97 3.87
CA ARG A 280 11.48 -0.23 3.05
C ARG A 280 12.66 -0.12 2.08
N PHE A 281 12.72 0.96 1.32
CA PHE A 281 13.69 1.11 0.23
C PHE A 281 15.05 1.66 0.68
N ASP A 282 15.16 2.21 1.89
CA ASP A 282 16.44 2.52 2.54
C ASP A 282 17.16 1.26 3.04
N LYS A 283 16.40 0.24 3.49
CA LYS A 283 16.97 -1.05 3.93
C LYS A 283 17.53 -1.87 2.77
N PHE A 284 17.12 -1.56 1.53
CA PHE A 284 17.76 -2.13 0.36
C PHE A 284 19.02 -1.38 0.03
N TYR A 285 20.15 -1.94 0.45
CA TYR A 285 21.47 -1.57 -0.07
C TYR A 285 21.48 -1.74 -1.60
N MET A 286 21.05 -0.68 -2.30
CA MET A 286 21.02 -0.44 -3.74
C MET A 286 20.37 -1.55 -4.58
N LEU A 287 19.11 -1.36 -4.98
CA LEU A 287 18.53 -2.08 -6.12
C LEU A 287 19.41 -1.83 -7.36
N LYS A 288 19.99 -2.87 -7.97
CA LYS A 288 20.99 -2.74 -9.06
C LYS A 288 20.40 -2.77 -10.49
N GLU A 289 19.09 -2.72 -10.58
CA GLU A 289 18.31 -2.90 -11.80
C GLU A 289 17.02 -2.11 -11.64
N ASP A 290 16.25 -2.03 -12.74
CA ASP A 290 14.93 -1.39 -12.78
C ASP A 290 14.08 -1.74 -11.53
N PRO A 291 13.72 -0.73 -10.71
CA PRO A 291 12.97 -0.93 -9.49
C PRO A 291 11.45 -1.08 -9.72
N GLU A 292 10.93 -0.75 -10.91
CA GLU A 292 9.50 -0.65 -11.17
C GLU A 292 8.72 -1.93 -10.82
N PRO A 293 9.14 -3.15 -11.20
CA PRO A 293 8.40 -4.37 -10.83
C PRO A 293 8.28 -4.59 -9.32
N ILE A 294 9.31 -4.19 -8.56
CA ILE A 294 9.31 -4.32 -7.10
C ILE A 294 8.40 -3.27 -6.48
N ILE A 295 8.44 -2.02 -6.97
CA ILE A 295 7.59 -0.94 -6.49
C ILE A 295 6.12 -1.23 -6.80
N ASN A 296 5.81 -1.69 -8.01
CA ASN A 296 4.48 -2.12 -8.42
C ASN A 296 3.90 -3.18 -7.47
N ALA A 297 4.67 -4.25 -7.23
CA ALA A 297 4.26 -5.33 -6.34
C ALA A 297 4.17 -4.88 -4.87
N TRP A 298 5.07 -4.01 -4.43
CA TRP A 298 5.03 -3.46 -3.07
C TRP A 298 3.80 -2.58 -2.84
N ILE A 299 3.43 -1.74 -3.81
CA ILE A 299 2.19 -0.97 -3.76
C ILE A 299 1.02 -1.94 -3.66
N ALA A 300 0.90 -2.89 -4.58
CA ALA A 300 -0.20 -3.85 -4.57
C ALA A 300 -0.32 -4.60 -3.25
N ASN A 301 0.80 -5.13 -2.73
CA ASN A 301 0.84 -5.76 -1.42
C ASN A 301 0.38 -4.79 -0.32
N THR A 302 0.89 -3.56 -0.30
CA THR A 302 0.54 -2.60 0.76
C THR A 302 -0.94 -2.19 0.71
N MET A 303 -1.55 -2.16 -0.48
CA MET A 303 -2.95 -1.79 -0.66
C MET A 303 -3.92 -2.91 -0.30
N LEU A 304 -3.51 -4.16 -0.52
CA LEU A 304 -4.33 -5.36 -0.30
C LEU A 304 -4.10 -6.01 1.08
N TYR A 305 -2.91 -5.85 1.66
CA TYR A 305 -2.52 -6.49 2.90
C TYR A 305 -3.22 -5.87 4.12
N LYS A 306 -3.74 -6.73 4.99
CA LYS A 306 -4.40 -6.34 6.24
C LYS A 306 -3.38 -6.30 7.38
N ASN A 307 -2.95 -5.10 7.78
CA ASN A 307 -2.14 -4.91 8.98
C ASN A 307 -3.02 -4.90 10.25
N GLY A 308 -3.27 -6.08 10.86
CA GLY A 308 -3.92 -6.19 12.16
C GLY A 308 -5.43 -5.92 12.18
N TYR A 309 -5.92 -5.21 13.21
CA TYR A 309 -7.35 -4.96 13.50
C TYR A 309 -8.06 -3.97 12.57
N THR A 310 -7.40 -3.48 11.52
CA THR A 310 -7.95 -2.46 10.62
C THR A 310 -8.20 -3.02 9.22
N TYR A 311 -9.02 -2.33 8.43
CA TYR A 311 -9.29 -2.67 7.03
C TYR A 311 -8.10 -2.29 6.13
N ASN A 312 -7.87 -3.07 5.05
CA ASN A 312 -6.87 -2.72 4.04
C ASN A 312 -7.30 -1.46 3.26
N SER A 313 -6.34 -0.76 2.63
CA SER A 313 -6.62 0.48 1.90
C SER A 313 -7.59 0.28 0.75
N PHE A 314 -7.57 -0.87 0.09
CA PHE A 314 -8.51 -1.17 -0.97
C PHE A 314 -9.96 -1.30 -0.47
N THR A 315 -10.18 -1.92 0.69
CA THR A 315 -11.50 -2.03 1.34
C THR A 315 -12.00 -0.66 1.75
N LEU A 316 -11.14 0.18 2.33
CA LEU A 316 -11.49 1.56 2.68
C LEU A 316 -11.87 2.40 1.45
N TYR A 317 -11.16 2.22 0.34
CA TYR A 317 -11.40 2.95 -0.90
C TYR A 317 -12.65 2.47 -1.64
N SER A 318 -12.81 1.15 -1.77
CA SER A 318 -13.93 0.51 -2.47
C SER A 318 -15.20 0.37 -1.63
N GLN A 319 -15.12 0.59 -0.32
CA GLN A 319 -16.20 0.36 0.65
C GLN A 319 -16.82 -1.05 0.56
N LYS A 320 -16.03 -2.01 0.09
CA LYS A 320 -16.39 -3.42 -0.05
C LYS A 320 -15.33 -4.25 0.63
N LEU A 321 -15.76 -5.24 1.39
CA LEU A 321 -14.83 -6.14 2.07
C LEU A 321 -14.18 -7.03 1.00
N ILE A 322 -12.95 -6.70 0.61
CA ILE A 322 -12.21 -7.46 -0.40
C ILE A 322 -10.94 -7.99 0.24
N GLU A 323 -10.97 -9.28 0.53
CA GLU A 323 -9.81 -10.04 0.98
C GLU A 323 -9.11 -10.63 -0.24
N MET A 324 -7.96 -10.07 -0.57
CA MET A 324 -7.09 -10.58 -1.64
C MET A 324 -5.67 -10.69 -1.11
N ASP A 325 -5.09 -11.87 -1.28
CA ASP A 325 -3.65 -12.03 -1.09
C ASP A 325 -2.89 -11.62 -2.36
N LEU A 326 -1.56 -11.55 -2.21
CA LEU A 326 -0.66 -11.22 -3.30
C LEU A 326 -0.70 -12.26 -4.44
N LYS A 327 -0.97 -13.54 -4.12
CA LYS A 327 -1.02 -14.61 -5.13
C LYS A 327 -2.20 -14.41 -6.07
N HIS A 328 -3.37 -14.01 -5.54
CA HIS A 328 -4.52 -13.65 -6.38
C HIS A 328 -4.19 -12.45 -7.27
N TYR A 329 -3.61 -11.38 -6.71
CA TYR A 329 -3.16 -10.23 -7.52
C TYR A 329 -2.18 -10.63 -8.64
N ALA A 330 -1.23 -11.52 -8.34
CA ALA A 330 -0.23 -12.00 -9.30
C ALA A 330 -0.86 -12.67 -10.54
N THR A 331 -2.05 -13.26 -10.41
CA THR A 331 -2.76 -13.87 -11.54
C THR A 331 -3.51 -12.87 -12.43
N GLY A 332 -3.68 -11.62 -11.97
CA GLY A 332 -4.51 -10.62 -12.64
C GLY A 332 -6.00 -10.97 -12.69
N VAL A 333 -6.44 -12.01 -11.98
CA VAL A 333 -7.86 -12.38 -11.90
C VAL A 333 -8.57 -11.40 -10.99
N ILE A 334 -9.58 -10.74 -11.54
CA ILE A 334 -10.51 -9.90 -10.79
C ILE A 334 -11.29 -10.82 -9.84
N PRO A 335 -11.30 -10.56 -8.52
CA PRO A 335 -12.10 -11.34 -7.59
C PRO A 335 -13.58 -11.21 -7.99
N ASN A 336 -14.30 -12.33 -7.97
CA ASN A 336 -15.76 -12.30 -8.16
C ASN A 336 -16.37 -11.49 -7.01
N GLY A 337 -16.70 -10.23 -7.31
CA GLY A 337 -17.12 -9.25 -6.32
C GLY A 337 -18.54 -9.50 -5.85
N SER A 338 -18.70 -9.99 -4.62
CA SER A 338 -19.97 -9.85 -3.90
C SER A 338 -19.86 -10.02 -2.39
N SER A 339 -18.74 -9.69 -1.76
CA SER A 339 -18.72 -9.64 -0.29
C SER A 339 -19.15 -8.25 0.17
N ASN A 340 -20.46 -8.07 0.28
CA ASN A 340 -21.00 -7.21 1.33
C ASN A 340 -20.36 -7.62 2.67
N PHE A 341 -20.26 -6.70 3.62
CA PHE A 341 -19.79 -7.06 4.96
C PHE A 341 -20.64 -8.22 5.53
N ARG A 342 -20.01 -9.09 6.31
CA ARG A 342 -20.61 -10.39 6.68
C ARG A 342 -21.77 -10.22 7.66
N ASP A 343 -21.76 -9.15 8.45
CA ASP A 343 -22.82 -8.77 9.37
C ASP A 343 -22.99 -7.25 9.46
N GLU A 344 -24.15 -6.82 9.97
CA GLU A 344 -24.50 -5.40 10.12
C GLU A 344 -23.58 -4.68 11.12
N GLY A 345 -23.06 -5.37 12.13
CA GLY A 345 -22.13 -4.82 13.12
C GLY A 345 -20.77 -4.48 12.51
N GLU A 346 -20.28 -5.31 11.59
CA GLU A 346 -19.06 -5.05 10.81
C GLU A 346 -19.24 -3.84 9.89
N SER A 347 -20.37 -3.74 9.19
CA SER A 347 -20.72 -2.55 8.38
C SER A 347 -20.77 -1.28 9.23
N LYS A 348 -21.37 -1.35 10.41
CA LYS A 348 -21.48 -0.24 11.37
C LYS A 348 -20.11 0.23 11.87
N ASN A 349 -19.25 -0.71 12.23
CA ASN A 349 -17.87 -0.42 12.64
C ASN A 349 -17.05 0.19 11.50
N PHE A 350 -17.20 -0.34 10.29
CA PHE A 350 -16.54 0.17 9.09
C PHE A 350 -17.00 1.61 8.76
N LEU A 351 -18.30 1.89 8.87
CA LEU A 351 -18.87 3.22 8.67
C LEU A 351 -18.23 4.25 9.61
N LEU A 352 -18.10 3.90 10.90
CA LEU A 352 -17.46 4.78 11.88
C LEU A 352 -15.97 5.00 11.57
N ASP A 353 -15.24 3.99 11.10
CA ASP A 353 -13.83 4.13 10.72
C ASP A 353 -13.65 5.10 9.53
N ILE A 354 -14.53 5.02 8.52
CA ILE A 354 -14.52 5.98 7.41
C ILE A 354 -14.88 7.38 7.90
N ALA A 355 -15.88 7.50 8.77
CA ALA A 355 -16.32 8.80 9.28
C ALA A 355 -15.21 9.51 10.06
N VAL A 356 -14.48 8.79 10.91
CA VAL A 356 -13.33 9.32 11.65
C VAL A 356 -12.18 9.68 10.70
N ARG A 357 -11.92 8.87 9.66
CA ARG A 357 -10.95 9.20 8.58
C ARG A 357 -11.33 10.47 7.86
N ALA A 358 -12.61 10.70 7.60
CA ALA A 358 -13.09 11.87 6.88
C ALA A 358 -12.76 13.17 7.60
N LEU A 359 -12.77 13.18 8.94
CA LEU A 359 -12.44 14.37 9.73
C LEU A 359 -11.00 14.84 9.60
N GLU A 360 -10.06 13.93 9.31
CA GLU A 360 -8.65 14.28 9.10
C GLU A 360 -8.43 15.01 7.78
N LEU A 361 -9.40 14.96 6.88
CA LEU A 361 -9.31 15.64 5.60
C LEU A 361 -9.52 17.15 5.82
N PRO A 362 -8.53 18.01 5.52
CA PRO A 362 -8.74 19.45 5.52
C PRO A 362 -9.51 19.83 4.25
N VAL A 363 -10.72 19.30 4.02
CA VAL A 363 -11.53 19.52 2.81
C VAL A 363 -12.48 20.70 3.05
N LEU A 364 -13.20 20.68 4.16
CA LEU A 364 -14.07 21.78 4.56
C LEU A 364 -13.24 22.84 5.29
N THR A 365 -13.12 24.04 4.71
CA THR A 365 -12.68 25.23 5.44
C THR A 365 -13.80 25.59 6.40
N HIS A 366 -13.75 25.02 7.60
CA HIS A 366 -14.56 25.50 8.70
C HIS A 366 -13.65 26.11 9.73
N ASP A 367 -13.88 27.40 9.99
CA ASP A 367 -13.56 28.02 11.26
C ASP A 367 -14.20 27.14 12.36
N CYS A 368 -13.44 26.21 12.91
CA CYS A 368 -13.51 26.06 14.35
C CYS A 368 -13.04 27.38 14.94
N GLY A 369 -14.00 28.31 15.03
CA GLY A 369 -13.89 29.53 15.78
C GLY A 369 -13.55 29.18 17.22
N LEU A 370 -12.26 29.07 17.46
CA LEU A 370 -11.56 29.23 18.70
C LEU A 370 -10.25 29.82 18.25
N LEU A 371 -10.07 31.11 18.54
CA LEU A 371 -8.80 31.82 18.43
C LEU A 371 -7.67 30.84 18.77
N TYR A 372 -6.83 30.56 17.78
CA TYR A 372 -5.63 29.70 17.89
C TYR A 372 -4.68 30.16 19.02
N GLU A 373 -4.94 31.31 19.62
CA GLU A 373 -4.26 31.90 20.78
C GLU A 373 -4.25 30.99 22.03
N ASN A 374 -5.13 29.98 22.14
CA ASN A 374 -5.15 29.06 23.29
C ASN A 374 -4.68 27.62 22.96
N CYS A 375 -4.10 27.40 21.79
CA CYS A 375 -3.48 26.12 21.38
C CYS A 375 -1.95 26.21 21.35
N PHE A 376 -1.35 27.02 22.22
CA PHE A 376 0.09 26.98 22.45
C PHE A 376 0.47 25.72 23.24
N LEU A 377 1.34 24.93 22.61
CA LEU A 377 2.41 24.14 23.22
C LEU A 377 2.06 23.39 24.52
N MET A 378 1.74 22.11 24.37
CA MET A 378 2.44 21.07 25.12
C MET A 378 3.05 20.08 24.14
#